data_AF-A0AAD4PX80-F1
#
_entry.id   AF-A0AAD4PX80-F1
#
_cell.length_a   1.000
_cell.length_b   1.000
_cell.length_c   1.000
_cell.angle_alpha   90.00
_cell.angle_beta   90.00
_cell.angle_gamma   90.00
#
_symmetry.space_group_name_H-M   'P 1'
#
loop_
_entity.id
_entity.type
_entity.pdbx_description
1 polymer ?
#
loop_
_entity_poly.entity_id
_entity_poly.type
_entity_poly.pdbx_seq_one_letter_code
_entity_poly.pdbx_strand_id
1 'polypeptide(L)'
;MKELNTTYAFNVDPLPSPNSKRNVQMAIPKFIDTPSKGPVILTTYPGQSVVDPISLNWGAADPQERGPILVSRNGQTLRKRNAIGAHGGSYCVYSALAIAAGHLPENFRPSFENTQPTFDFPQQPAWSDPTKIVAMDPFGHDVVKHYSKHLDEGLDVRPTIAITRANMRVAEITDSIAQGRLPVDGKIVSNSQGDVRVTKCAVEPVWYLPGVASRFGIDEGTLRRALFEHTGGSYPELITRPDIKIFLPPIGGLTVYIFGPPERVSDEKCKLALRIHDECNGSDVFQSDICTCRPYLTFGIEEAIKEAQNGGSGIVIYFRKEGRALGEVVKYLVYNSRKRGGDTADKYFVRTENVAGVKDMRFQTLMPDILHWLGVKKIDRMLSMSNMKHDAIVEQGIPILERIPIPDHMIPTDSRVEIDAKIHAGYFTNGKVYTEEDLKQTQGRGWQSWEDVSH
;
A
#
# COMPACT_ATOMS: atom_id res chain seq x y z
N MET A 1 55.69 -23.49 45.06
CA MET A 1 55.00 -23.39 46.36
C MET A 1 53.60 -22.84 46.12
N LYS A 2 52.59 -23.67 46.41
CA LYS A 2 51.14 -23.40 46.52
C LYS A 2 50.42 -22.67 45.37
N GLU A 3 49.66 -23.46 44.62
CA GLU A 3 48.44 -23.08 43.91
C GLU A 3 47.42 -22.47 44.88
N LEU A 4 46.74 -21.40 44.46
CA LEU A 4 45.51 -20.89 45.06
C LEU A 4 44.39 -21.01 44.02
N ASN A 5 43.63 -22.10 44.14
CA ASN A 5 42.32 -22.27 43.53
C ASN A 5 41.31 -21.35 44.23
N THR A 6 40.68 -20.45 43.48
CA THR A 6 39.43 -19.80 43.92
C THR A 6 38.44 -19.87 42.76
N THR A 7 37.62 -20.91 42.79
CA THR A 7 36.52 -21.14 41.86
C THR A 7 35.33 -20.28 42.30
N TYR A 8 34.95 -19.29 41.50
CA TYR A 8 33.64 -18.64 41.62
C TYR A 8 32.59 -19.58 41.02
N ALA A 9 31.78 -20.19 41.87
CA ALA A 9 30.62 -20.98 41.47
C ALA A 9 29.50 -20.05 41.00
N PHE A 10 29.26 -20.00 39.69
CA PHE A 10 27.99 -19.53 39.15
C PHE A 10 26.98 -20.68 39.24
N ASN A 11 25.95 -20.52 40.07
CA ASN A 11 24.78 -21.38 40.04
C ASN A 11 24.08 -21.20 38.69
N VAL A 12 24.30 -22.15 37.78
CA VAL A 12 23.48 -22.36 36.59
C VAL A 12 22.46 -23.43 36.95
N ASP A 13 21.20 -23.03 37.08
CA ASP A 13 20.10 -24.00 37.12
C ASP A 13 20.12 -24.83 35.84
N PRO A 14 19.98 -26.17 35.93
CA PRO A 14 20.00 -27.03 34.75
C PRO A 14 18.78 -26.75 33.87
N LEU A 15 19.04 -26.60 32.57
CA LEU A 15 18.02 -26.54 31.52
C LEU A 15 17.01 -27.70 31.68
N PRO A 16 15.70 -27.43 31.59
CA PRO A 16 14.71 -28.49 31.72
C PRO A 16 14.81 -29.47 30.54
N SER A 17 14.72 -30.76 30.85
CA SER A 17 14.82 -31.85 29.88
C SER A 17 13.72 -31.78 28.80
N PRO A 18 13.99 -32.22 27.56
CA PRO A 18 13.01 -32.23 26.48
C PRO A 18 12.10 -33.45 26.63
N ASN A 19 11.31 -33.52 27.71
CA ASN A 19 10.26 -34.54 27.82
C ASN A 19 9.16 -34.19 28.84
N SER A 20 8.62 -32.96 28.76
CA SER A 20 7.29 -32.68 29.28
C SER A 20 6.36 -32.32 28.12
N LYS A 21 5.62 -33.30 27.62
CA LYS A 21 4.47 -33.06 26.76
C LYS A 21 3.39 -32.37 27.60
N ARG A 22 3.49 -31.05 27.76
CA ARG A 22 2.33 -30.22 28.08
C ARG A 22 1.44 -30.26 26.83
N ASN A 23 0.39 -31.08 26.89
CA ASN A 23 -0.73 -31.01 25.97
C ASN A 23 -1.37 -29.62 26.09
N VAL A 24 -0.84 -28.64 25.37
CA VAL A 24 -1.61 -27.46 24.98
C VAL A 24 -2.49 -27.93 23.84
N GLN A 25 -3.59 -28.58 24.19
CA GLN A 25 -4.67 -28.83 23.28
C GLN A 25 -5.27 -27.45 22.97
N MET A 26 -4.79 -26.79 21.92
CA MET A 26 -5.52 -25.67 21.33
C MET A 26 -6.90 -26.23 20.99
N ALA A 27 -7.91 -25.81 21.75
CA ALA A 27 -9.28 -26.11 21.44
C ALA A 27 -9.63 -25.37 20.16
N ILE A 28 -9.38 -26.01 19.02
CA ILE A 28 -10.06 -25.66 17.78
C ILE A 28 -11.55 -25.82 18.11
N PRO A 29 -12.37 -24.76 18.04
CA PRO A 29 -13.79 -24.91 18.30
C PRO A 29 -14.32 -25.99 17.35
N LYS A 30 -14.93 -27.04 17.89
CA LYS A 30 -15.66 -28.03 17.10
C LYS A 30 -16.89 -27.34 16.53
N PHE A 31 -16.73 -26.65 15.41
CA PHE A 31 -17.85 -26.23 14.59
C PHE A 31 -18.41 -27.49 13.93
N ILE A 32 -19.59 -27.92 14.40
CA ILE A 32 -20.41 -28.89 13.68
C ILE A 32 -20.97 -28.14 12.48
N ASP A 33 -20.33 -28.29 11.32
CA ASP A 33 -20.78 -27.69 10.07
C ASP A 33 -21.58 -28.75 9.29
N THR A 34 -22.90 -28.60 9.27
CA THR A 34 -23.72 -29.16 8.19
C THR A 34 -23.42 -28.38 6.91
N PRO A 35 -23.19 -29.03 5.75
CA PRO A 35 -22.95 -28.33 4.50
C PRO A 35 -24.13 -27.41 4.19
N SER A 36 -23.86 -26.13 3.90
CA SER A 36 -24.90 -25.16 3.55
C SER A 36 -25.40 -25.46 2.13
N LYS A 37 -26.24 -26.50 1.99
CA LYS A 37 -27.10 -26.74 0.83
C LYS A 37 -28.29 -25.76 0.79
N GLY A 38 -28.12 -24.56 1.32
CA GLY A 38 -29.13 -23.51 1.36
C GLY A 38 -29.11 -22.64 0.09
N PRO A 39 -30.23 -21.97 -0.24
CA PRO A 39 -30.26 -21.01 -1.35
C PRO A 39 -29.27 -19.87 -1.10
N VAL A 40 -28.63 -19.39 -2.18
CA VAL A 40 -27.78 -18.20 -2.12
C VAL A 40 -28.65 -16.99 -1.77
N ILE A 41 -28.37 -16.36 -0.64
CA ILE A 41 -29.07 -15.16 -0.22
C ILE A 41 -28.52 -13.98 -1.03
N LEU A 42 -29.32 -13.49 -1.97
CA LEU A 42 -29.00 -12.27 -2.72
C LEU A 42 -29.37 -11.05 -1.88
N THR A 43 -28.36 -10.24 -1.60
CA THR A 43 -28.45 -9.02 -0.77
C THR A 43 -28.79 -7.76 -1.58
N THR A 44 -29.37 -7.96 -2.76
CA THR A 44 -29.55 -6.98 -3.84
C THR A 44 -30.91 -6.28 -3.85
N TYR A 45 -31.75 -6.45 -2.83
CA TYR A 45 -33.06 -5.80 -2.78
C TYR A 45 -33.21 -4.95 -1.50
N PRO A 46 -33.42 -3.63 -1.63
CA PRO A 46 -33.75 -2.78 -0.48
C PRO A 46 -35.14 -3.18 0.04
N GLY A 47 -35.28 -3.31 1.37
CA GLY A 47 -36.56 -3.59 2.01
C GLY A 47 -36.99 -5.07 2.12
N GLN A 48 -36.11 -6.04 1.86
CA GLN A 48 -36.34 -7.39 2.42
C GLN A 48 -36.39 -7.25 3.95
N SER A 49 -37.47 -7.70 4.60
CA SER A 49 -37.77 -7.60 6.06
C SER A 49 -36.76 -8.29 6.99
N VAL A 50 -35.60 -8.63 6.43
CA VAL A 50 -34.60 -9.57 6.91
C VAL A 50 -33.24 -8.87 7.05
N VAL A 51 -33.08 -7.66 6.52
CA VAL A 51 -31.80 -6.91 6.52
C VAL A 51 -31.79 -5.88 7.64
N ASP A 52 -30.76 -5.91 8.50
CA ASP A 52 -30.62 -5.08 9.70
C ASP A 52 -29.13 -4.69 9.84
N PRO A 53 -28.62 -3.80 8.97
CA PRO A 53 -27.20 -3.50 8.89
C PRO A 53 -26.75 -2.73 10.14
N ILE A 54 -25.54 -3.02 10.63
CA ILE A 54 -24.94 -2.21 11.70
C ILE A 54 -24.72 -0.79 11.17
N SER A 55 -25.22 0.20 11.91
CA SER A 55 -25.06 1.62 11.56
C SER A 55 -23.58 1.98 11.41
N LEU A 56 -23.30 2.85 10.43
CA LEU A 56 -21.95 3.31 10.13
C LEU A 56 -21.97 4.80 9.82
N ASN A 57 -21.28 5.60 10.63
CA ASN A 57 -21.18 7.05 10.48
C ASN A 57 -19.75 7.46 10.14
N TRP A 58 -19.39 7.51 8.85
CA TRP A 58 -18.00 7.59 8.37
C TRP A 58 -17.14 8.68 9.05
N GLY A 59 -17.72 9.85 9.34
CA GLY A 59 -17.02 11.00 9.94
C GLY A 59 -17.08 11.09 11.46
N ALA A 60 -17.57 10.08 12.17
CA ALA A 60 -17.56 10.10 13.63
C ALA A 60 -16.13 9.91 14.18
N ALA A 61 -15.78 10.69 15.20
CA ALA A 61 -14.48 10.62 15.86
C ALA A 61 -14.38 9.48 16.87
N ASP A 62 -15.48 9.14 17.55
CA ASP A 62 -15.52 7.96 18.42
C ASP A 62 -15.68 6.69 17.56
N PRO A 63 -14.76 5.71 17.64
CA PRO A 63 -14.93 4.42 16.98
C PRO A 63 -16.29 3.76 17.23
N GLN A 64 -16.87 3.88 18.43
CA GLN A 64 -18.16 3.25 18.73
C GLN A 64 -19.31 3.90 17.94
N GLU A 65 -19.34 5.24 17.88
CA GLU A 65 -20.30 5.99 17.07
C GLU A 65 -20.06 5.80 15.56
N ARG A 66 -18.79 5.66 15.17
CA ARG A 66 -18.35 5.41 13.79
C ARG A 66 -18.82 4.05 13.29
N GLY A 67 -18.82 3.03 14.14
CA GLY A 67 -19.21 1.66 13.84
C GLY A 67 -18.18 0.89 13.00
N PRO A 68 -18.09 -0.45 13.15
CA PRO A 68 -17.14 -1.27 12.40
C PRO A 68 -17.53 -1.41 10.93
N ILE A 69 -16.55 -1.73 10.08
CA ILE A 69 -16.78 -2.07 8.68
C ILE A 69 -17.03 -3.57 8.56
N LEU A 70 -18.20 -3.94 8.05
CA LEU A 70 -18.68 -5.30 7.97
C LEU A 70 -19.06 -5.64 6.53
N VAL A 71 -18.27 -6.51 5.91
CA VAL A 71 -18.60 -7.10 4.61
C VAL A 71 -19.21 -8.50 4.71
N SER A 72 -19.26 -9.16 5.88
CA SER A 72 -19.61 -10.60 6.09
C SER A 72 -20.43 -11.36 5.01
N ARG A 73 -20.03 -12.63 4.76
CA ARG A 73 -20.78 -13.63 3.96
C ARG A 73 -21.52 -14.68 4.76
N ASN A 74 -21.24 -14.81 6.06
CA ASN A 74 -21.80 -15.89 6.86
C ASN A 74 -23.30 -15.64 7.06
N GLY A 75 -24.13 -16.66 6.86
CA GLY A 75 -25.60 -16.53 6.95
C GLY A 75 -26.09 -15.86 8.24
N GLN A 76 -25.39 -16.01 9.36
CA GLN A 76 -25.73 -15.38 10.64
C GLN A 76 -25.45 -13.86 10.66
N THR A 77 -24.41 -13.41 9.98
CA THR A 77 -23.93 -12.01 10.04
C THR A 77 -24.08 -11.26 8.72
N LEU A 78 -24.53 -11.93 7.65
CA LEU A 78 -24.80 -11.36 6.33
C LEU A 78 -25.81 -10.20 6.41
N ARG A 79 -26.82 -10.34 7.27
CA ARG A 79 -27.88 -9.33 7.48
C ARG A 79 -27.37 -8.07 8.17
N LYS A 80 -26.22 -8.16 8.88
CA LYS A 80 -25.59 -7.10 9.66
C LYS A 80 -24.55 -6.29 8.88
N ARG A 81 -24.23 -6.70 7.65
CA ARG A 81 -23.19 -6.05 6.84
C ARG A 81 -23.57 -4.61 6.46
N ASN A 82 -22.58 -3.74 6.39
CA ASN A 82 -22.72 -2.33 6.06
C ASN A 82 -21.72 -1.86 5.00
N ALA A 83 -21.11 -2.80 4.27
CA ALA A 83 -20.17 -2.55 3.20
C ALA A 83 -20.36 -3.54 2.04
N ILE A 84 -20.02 -3.09 0.83
CA ILE A 84 -20.02 -3.85 -0.42
C ILE A 84 -18.59 -4.34 -0.69
N GLY A 85 -18.42 -5.46 -1.40
CA GLY A 85 -17.15 -5.80 -2.03
C GLY A 85 -16.40 -6.98 -1.44
N ALA A 86 -15.08 -6.90 -1.44
CA ALA A 86 -14.18 -8.02 -1.26
C ALA A 86 -14.10 -8.52 0.19
N HIS A 87 -14.60 -9.73 0.43
CA HIS A 87 -14.50 -10.40 1.73
C HIS A 87 -13.10 -11.02 1.88
N GLY A 88 -12.25 -10.43 2.72
CA GLY A 88 -10.84 -10.83 2.84
C GLY A 88 -9.87 -10.03 1.95
N GLY A 89 -10.25 -8.81 1.58
CA GLY A 89 -9.38 -7.88 0.86
C GLY A 89 -9.07 -8.32 -0.56
N SER A 90 -7.96 -7.81 -1.09
CA SER A 90 -7.48 -8.07 -2.46
C SER A 90 -7.30 -9.56 -2.84
N TYR A 91 -7.21 -10.47 -1.86
CA TYR A 91 -7.00 -11.91 -2.06
C TYR A 91 -8.27 -12.76 -1.90
N CYS A 92 -9.46 -12.14 -1.85
CA CYS A 92 -10.73 -12.84 -1.62
C CYS A 92 -11.02 -13.96 -2.65
N VAL A 93 -10.59 -13.79 -3.91
CA VAL A 93 -10.79 -14.78 -4.98
C VAL A 93 -10.03 -16.07 -4.70
N TYR A 94 -8.80 -15.99 -4.19
CA TYR A 94 -8.01 -17.17 -3.82
C TYR A 94 -8.64 -17.90 -2.63
N SER A 95 -9.16 -17.15 -1.65
CA SER A 95 -9.90 -17.74 -0.53
C SER A 95 -11.15 -18.46 -1.03
N ALA A 96 -11.87 -17.88 -1.98
CA ALA A 96 -13.04 -18.51 -2.59
C ALA A 96 -12.68 -19.80 -3.34
N LEU A 97 -11.57 -19.82 -4.08
CA LEU A 97 -11.07 -21.04 -4.74
C LEU A 97 -10.69 -22.12 -3.72
N ALA A 98 -10.02 -21.77 -2.63
CA ALA A 98 -9.66 -22.71 -1.59
C ALA A 98 -10.91 -23.33 -0.90
N ILE A 99 -11.95 -22.53 -0.67
CA ILE A 99 -13.24 -23.02 -0.17
C ILE A 99 -13.90 -23.95 -1.20
N ALA A 100 -13.99 -23.52 -2.46
CA ALA A 100 -14.61 -24.31 -3.52
C ALA A 100 -13.89 -25.64 -3.78
N ALA A 101 -12.56 -25.67 -3.61
CA ALA A 101 -11.75 -26.87 -3.70
C ALA A 101 -11.83 -27.78 -2.46
N GLY A 102 -12.54 -27.36 -1.40
CA GLY A 102 -12.65 -28.10 -0.14
C GLY A 102 -11.40 -28.02 0.75
N HIS A 103 -10.45 -27.14 0.44
CA HIS A 103 -9.26 -26.91 1.29
C HIS A 103 -9.58 -26.05 2.53
N LEU A 104 -10.67 -25.27 2.48
CA LEU A 104 -11.19 -24.49 3.59
C LEU A 104 -12.70 -24.76 3.77
N PRO A 105 -13.23 -24.72 5.01
CA PRO A 105 -14.66 -24.84 5.24
C PRO A 105 -15.45 -23.65 4.65
N GLU A 106 -16.72 -23.85 4.31
CA GLU A 106 -17.58 -22.81 3.72
C GLU A 106 -17.74 -21.58 4.63
N ASN A 107 -17.76 -21.82 5.95
CA ASN A 107 -17.87 -20.79 6.98
C ASN A 107 -16.50 -20.27 7.47
N PHE A 108 -15.41 -20.57 6.76
CA PHE A 108 -14.05 -20.24 7.19
C PHE A 108 -13.92 -18.78 7.64
N ARG A 109 -13.44 -18.61 8.86
CA ARG A 109 -13.18 -17.31 9.47
C ARG A 109 -11.79 -17.32 10.11
N PRO A 110 -10.88 -16.44 9.67
CA PRO A 110 -9.61 -16.25 10.37
C PRO A 110 -9.84 -15.60 11.74
N SER A 111 -8.99 -15.94 12.71
CA SER A 111 -8.91 -15.20 13.96
C SER A 111 -7.93 -14.03 13.83
N PHE A 112 -8.32 -12.88 14.37
CA PHE A 112 -7.50 -11.68 14.48
C PHE A 112 -7.25 -11.30 15.95
N GLU A 113 -7.46 -12.26 16.85
CA GLU A 113 -7.06 -12.10 18.26
C GLU A 113 -5.53 -12.07 18.36
N ASN A 114 -4.99 -11.25 19.27
CA ASN A 114 -3.55 -11.07 19.46
C ASN A 114 -2.80 -10.53 18.22
N THR A 115 -3.48 -9.79 17.35
CA THR A 115 -2.87 -9.11 16.18
C THR A 115 -2.80 -7.59 16.33
N GLN A 116 -2.85 -7.07 17.57
CA GLN A 116 -2.75 -5.64 17.85
C GLN A 116 -1.44 -5.06 17.30
N PRO A 117 -1.46 -3.78 16.88
CA PRO A 117 -0.31 -3.18 16.22
C PRO A 117 0.89 -3.04 17.16
N THR A 118 2.09 -3.18 16.60
CA THR A 118 3.35 -2.96 17.35
C THR A 118 3.60 -1.50 17.76
N PHE A 119 2.78 -0.58 17.26
CA PHE A 119 2.79 0.83 17.60
C PHE A 119 1.36 1.39 17.52
N ASP A 120 0.92 2.07 18.58
CA ASP A 120 -0.41 2.68 18.69
C ASP A 120 -0.33 4.12 18.16
N PHE A 121 -0.71 4.33 16.89
CA PHE A 121 -0.73 5.67 16.32
C PHE A 121 -1.80 6.52 17.01
N PRO A 122 -1.47 7.75 17.44
CA PRO A 122 -2.47 8.64 17.99
C PRO A 122 -3.49 9.02 16.91
N GLN A 123 -4.76 9.03 17.29
CA GLN A 123 -5.84 9.47 16.42
C GLN A 123 -5.59 10.90 15.93
N GLN A 124 -5.70 11.09 14.62
CA GLN A 124 -5.52 12.39 13.98
C GLN A 124 -6.87 13.06 13.71
N PRO A 125 -6.97 14.40 13.71
CA PRO A 125 -8.21 15.10 13.37
C PRO A 125 -8.79 14.69 12.02
N ALA A 126 -7.92 14.33 11.06
CA ALA A 126 -8.33 13.89 9.73
C ALA A 126 -9.05 12.53 9.72
N TRP A 127 -8.96 11.72 10.78
CA TRP A 127 -9.65 10.43 10.86
C TRP A 127 -11.17 10.57 10.94
N SER A 128 -11.66 11.70 11.47
CA SER A 128 -13.08 12.05 11.54
C SER A 128 -13.52 13.05 10.47
N ASP A 129 -12.62 13.47 9.57
CA ASP A 129 -12.98 14.38 8.48
C ASP A 129 -13.34 13.55 7.24
N PRO A 130 -14.64 13.49 6.85
CA PRO A 130 -15.09 12.67 5.73
C PRO A 130 -14.62 13.20 4.36
N THR A 131 -13.94 14.35 4.33
CA THR A 131 -13.34 14.92 3.11
C THR A 131 -11.86 14.60 2.98
N LYS A 132 -11.16 14.29 4.09
CA LYS A 132 -9.71 14.03 4.11
C LYS A 132 -9.35 12.57 3.87
N ILE A 133 -10.06 11.65 4.51
CA ILE A 133 -9.85 10.21 4.35
C ILE A 133 -11.12 9.57 3.79
N VAL A 134 -11.03 9.09 2.55
CA VAL A 134 -12.15 8.53 1.78
C VAL A 134 -11.84 7.18 1.16
N ALA A 135 -10.57 6.77 1.11
CA ALA A 135 -10.11 5.54 0.44
C ALA A 135 -9.36 4.54 1.34
N MET A 136 -9.39 4.76 2.66
CA MET A 136 -8.93 3.80 3.67
C MET A 136 -9.77 3.92 4.95
N ASP A 137 -9.76 2.89 5.80
CA ASP A 137 -10.45 2.88 7.09
C ASP A 137 -9.51 3.36 8.22
N PRO A 138 -9.75 4.54 8.83
CA PRO A 138 -8.86 5.08 9.85
C PRO A 138 -8.70 4.20 11.10
N PHE A 139 -9.75 3.47 11.47
CA PHE A 139 -9.79 2.63 12.68
C PHE A 139 -9.40 1.17 12.41
N GLY A 140 -9.13 0.82 11.15
CA GLY A 140 -8.87 -0.55 10.72
C GLY A 140 -7.55 -1.16 11.19
N HIS A 141 -6.73 -0.40 11.94
CA HIS A 141 -5.42 -0.82 12.44
C HIS A 141 -5.48 -1.55 13.79
N ASP A 142 -6.54 -1.35 14.58
CA ASP A 142 -6.73 -2.03 15.87
C ASP A 142 -8.22 -2.33 16.15
N VAL A 143 -8.74 -3.32 15.43
CA VAL A 143 -10.15 -3.73 15.57
C VAL A 143 -10.46 -4.36 16.93
N VAL A 144 -9.46 -4.87 17.65
CA VAL A 144 -9.67 -5.45 19.00
C VAL A 144 -9.89 -4.34 20.00
N LYS A 145 -9.04 -3.29 19.98
CA LYS A 145 -9.20 -2.10 20.83
C LYS A 145 -10.53 -1.39 20.57
N HIS A 146 -10.91 -1.25 19.31
CA HIS A 146 -12.08 -0.46 18.93
C HIS A 146 -13.39 -1.25 18.87
N TYR A 147 -13.37 -2.56 18.61
CA TYR A 147 -14.59 -3.32 18.30
C TYR A 147 -14.64 -4.69 18.99
N SER A 148 -13.97 -4.89 20.12
CA SER A 148 -14.02 -6.14 20.91
C SER A 148 -15.44 -6.64 21.17
N LYS A 149 -16.37 -5.77 21.58
CA LYS A 149 -17.78 -6.13 21.80
C LYS A 149 -18.43 -6.75 20.55
N HIS A 150 -18.16 -6.19 19.37
CA HIS A 150 -18.70 -6.69 18.10
C HIS A 150 -18.07 -8.04 17.74
N LEU A 151 -16.77 -8.23 18.04
CA LEU A 151 -16.09 -9.51 17.88
C LEU A 151 -16.68 -10.58 18.80
N ASP A 152 -16.94 -10.25 20.07
CA ASP A 152 -17.55 -11.13 21.07
C ASP A 152 -18.99 -11.53 20.69
N GLU A 153 -19.73 -10.63 20.05
CA GLU A 153 -21.06 -10.89 19.45
C GLU A 153 -20.99 -11.76 18.16
N GLY A 154 -19.78 -12.16 17.74
CA GLY A 154 -19.57 -13.02 16.59
C GLY A 154 -19.57 -12.28 15.24
N LEU A 155 -19.50 -10.94 15.22
CA LEU A 155 -19.41 -10.17 13.97
C LEU A 155 -18.01 -10.28 13.35
N ASP A 156 -17.93 -10.47 12.03
CA ASP A 156 -16.69 -10.60 11.27
C ASP A 156 -16.08 -9.22 10.96
N VAL A 157 -15.59 -8.54 12.00
CA VAL A 157 -14.82 -7.29 11.88
C VAL A 157 -13.39 -7.65 11.52
N ARG A 158 -12.93 -7.23 10.33
CA ARG A 158 -11.58 -7.55 9.84
C ARG A 158 -10.69 -6.32 9.87
N PRO A 159 -9.43 -6.42 10.31
CA PRO A 159 -8.48 -5.33 10.17
C PRO A 159 -8.21 -5.04 8.70
N THR A 160 -8.08 -3.77 8.37
CA THR A 160 -7.74 -3.29 7.02
C THR A 160 -6.40 -2.57 7.01
N ILE A 161 -5.79 -2.38 8.20
CA ILE A 161 -4.43 -1.89 8.38
C ILE A 161 -3.72 -2.84 9.34
N ALA A 162 -2.47 -3.19 9.05
CA ALA A 162 -1.63 -3.98 9.95
C ALA A 162 -0.27 -3.32 10.12
N ILE A 163 0.22 -3.23 11.37
CA ILE A 163 1.42 -2.49 11.73
C ILE A 163 2.43 -3.40 12.42
N THR A 164 3.62 -3.52 11.87
CA THR A 164 4.69 -4.35 12.42
C THR A 164 6.05 -3.65 12.35
N ARG A 165 7.03 -4.17 13.09
CA ARG A 165 8.43 -3.75 13.03
C ARG A 165 9.26 -4.84 12.36
N ALA A 166 10.24 -4.43 11.57
CA ALA A 166 11.16 -5.35 10.92
C ALA A 166 12.53 -4.71 10.71
N ASN A 167 13.53 -5.56 10.46
CA ASN A 167 14.76 -5.13 9.80
C ASN A 167 14.59 -5.37 8.29
N MET A 168 14.92 -4.37 7.50
CA MET A 168 14.91 -4.43 6.04
C MET A 168 16.34 -4.36 5.54
N ARG A 169 16.64 -5.11 4.47
CA ARG A 169 17.91 -5.05 3.77
C ARG A 169 17.64 -4.83 2.28
N VAL A 170 18.39 -3.90 1.71
CA VAL A 170 18.31 -3.51 0.30
C VAL A 170 19.75 -3.31 -0.17
N ALA A 171 20.16 -3.94 -1.27
CA ALA A 171 21.57 -4.03 -1.67
C ALA A 171 22.27 -2.66 -1.79
N GLU A 172 21.55 -1.68 -2.32
CA GLU A 172 22.04 -0.31 -2.54
C GLU A 172 22.33 0.43 -1.24
N ILE A 173 21.75 0.00 -0.11
CA ILE A 173 22.08 0.51 1.22
C ILE A 173 23.43 -0.01 1.67
N THR A 174 23.71 -1.30 1.43
CA THR A 174 25.05 -1.88 1.67
C THR A 174 26.11 -1.16 0.84
N ASP A 175 25.83 -0.91 -0.45
CA ASP A 175 26.74 -0.17 -1.33
C ASP A 175 26.96 1.27 -0.87
N SER A 176 25.90 1.94 -0.42
CA SER A 176 25.98 3.32 0.06
C SER A 176 26.76 3.44 1.38
N ILE A 177 26.71 2.42 2.24
CA ILE A 177 27.59 2.32 3.42
C ILE A 177 29.04 2.13 2.97
N ALA A 178 29.30 1.20 2.06
CA ALA A 178 30.65 0.93 1.55
C ALA A 178 31.30 2.16 0.88
N GLN A 179 30.49 2.99 0.22
CA GLN A 179 30.92 4.23 -0.43
C GLN A 179 30.94 5.44 0.52
N GLY A 180 30.63 5.26 1.80
CA GLY A 180 30.65 6.33 2.81
C GLY A 180 29.50 7.34 2.69
N ARG A 181 28.48 7.08 1.87
CA ARG A 181 27.29 7.94 1.74
C ARG A 181 26.31 7.81 2.90
N LEU A 182 26.31 6.66 3.58
CA LEU A 182 25.39 6.36 4.66
C LEU A 182 26.15 5.81 5.88
N PRO A 183 26.11 6.49 7.04
CA PRO A 183 26.77 6.01 8.25
C PRO A 183 25.98 4.88 8.93
N VAL A 184 26.69 3.96 9.58
CA VAL A 184 26.10 2.98 10.51
C VAL A 184 26.00 3.62 11.89
N ASP A 185 24.77 3.86 12.37
CA ASP A 185 24.51 4.57 13.63
C ASP A 185 24.06 3.65 14.78
N GLY A 186 23.83 2.35 14.51
CA GLY A 186 23.31 1.37 15.47
C GLY A 186 21.85 1.59 15.87
N LYS A 187 21.18 2.62 15.33
CA LYS A 187 19.82 3.06 15.68
C LYS A 187 18.87 2.83 14.51
N ILE A 188 19.12 3.49 13.38
CA ILE A 188 18.36 3.33 12.14
C ILE A 188 19.04 2.28 11.26
N VAL A 189 20.34 2.46 11.00
CA VAL A 189 21.19 1.50 10.29
C VAL A 189 21.97 0.72 11.34
N SER A 190 21.57 -0.53 11.54
CA SER A 190 22.01 -1.31 12.70
C SER A 190 23.40 -1.92 12.56
N ASN A 191 23.87 -2.18 11.33
CA ASN A 191 25.17 -2.79 11.07
C ASN A 191 25.70 -2.46 9.66
N SER A 192 26.96 -2.85 9.40
CA SER A 192 27.63 -2.67 8.12
C SER A 192 27.08 -3.53 6.98
N GLN A 193 26.20 -4.50 7.26
CA GLN A 193 25.52 -5.28 6.22
C GLN A 193 24.34 -4.52 5.60
N GLY A 194 23.98 -3.35 6.14
CA GLY A 194 22.88 -2.54 5.63
C GLY A 194 21.52 -2.90 6.21
N ASP A 195 21.45 -3.49 7.39
CA ASP A 195 20.17 -3.75 8.08
C ASP A 195 19.57 -2.46 8.64
N VAL A 196 18.39 -2.12 8.14
CA VAL A 196 17.66 -0.89 8.49
C VAL A 196 16.43 -1.23 9.32
N ARG A 197 16.31 -0.63 10.51
CA ARG A 197 15.11 -0.76 11.35
C ARG A 197 13.97 0.05 10.76
N VAL A 198 12.84 -0.59 10.53
CA VAL A 198 11.65 0.04 9.94
C VAL A 198 10.37 -0.36 10.66
N THR A 199 9.43 0.58 10.75
CA THR A 199 8.03 0.26 11.02
C THR A 199 7.28 0.17 9.69
N LYS A 200 6.46 -0.85 9.52
CA LYS A 200 5.71 -1.12 8.29
C LYS A 200 4.22 -1.08 8.56
N CYS A 201 3.46 -0.39 7.72
CA CYS A 201 2.00 -0.37 7.75
C CYS A 201 1.47 -0.91 6.42
N ALA A 202 0.86 -2.10 6.41
CA ALA A 202 0.11 -2.60 5.26
C ALA A 202 -1.32 -2.06 5.33
N VAL A 203 -1.87 -1.58 4.21
CA VAL A 203 -3.19 -0.93 4.16
C VAL A 203 -3.97 -1.47 2.96
N GLU A 204 -5.14 -2.04 3.24
CA GLU A 204 -6.14 -2.43 2.25
C GLU A 204 -7.06 -1.24 1.93
N PRO A 205 -7.54 -1.12 0.67
CA PRO A 205 -8.40 -0.02 0.26
C PRO A 205 -9.80 -0.18 0.83
N VAL A 206 -10.34 0.92 1.38
CA VAL A 206 -11.72 0.98 1.86
C VAL A 206 -12.33 2.31 1.46
N TRP A 207 -13.31 2.26 0.57
CA TRP A 207 -13.84 3.46 -0.08
C TRP A 207 -15.15 3.90 0.56
N TYR A 208 -15.17 5.14 1.04
CA TYR A 208 -16.38 5.88 1.31
C TYR A 208 -16.88 6.52 0.00
N LEU A 209 -17.88 5.89 -0.61
CA LEU A 209 -18.34 6.21 -1.97
C LEU A 209 -18.70 7.70 -2.18
N PRO A 210 -19.40 8.38 -1.26
CA PRO A 210 -19.66 9.82 -1.39
C PRO A 210 -18.37 10.65 -1.44
N GLY A 211 -17.41 10.35 -0.56
CA GLY A 211 -16.12 11.05 -0.50
C GLY A 211 -15.26 10.79 -1.73
N VAL A 212 -15.22 9.55 -2.20
CA VAL A 212 -14.52 9.19 -3.45
C VAL A 212 -15.15 9.92 -4.63
N ALA A 213 -16.47 9.91 -4.78
CA ALA A 213 -17.16 10.61 -5.86
C ALA A 213 -16.84 12.11 -5.86
N SER A 214 -16.89 12.75 -4.68
CA SER A 214 -16.50 14.15 -4.51
C SER A 214 -15.04 14.40 -4.90
N ARG A 215 -14.12 13.48 -4.57
CA ARG A 215 -12.69 13.59 -4.93
C ARG A 215 -12.46 13.53 -6.44
N PHE A 216 -13.38 12.91 -7.17
CA PHE A 216 -13.40 12.86 -8.64
C PHE A 216 -14.27 13.94 -9.28
N GLY A 217 -14.91 14.82 -8.49
CA GLY A 217 -15.79 15.87 -9.02
C GLY A 217 -17.04 15.34 -9.72
N ILE A 218 -17.52 14.15 -9.32
CA ILE A 218 -18.71 13.50 -9.87
C ILE A 218 -19.72 13.18 -8.76
N ASP A 219 -20.96 12.91 -9.12
CA ASP A 219 -21.95 12.42 -8.16
C ASP A 219 -21.76 10.93 -7.82
N GLU A 220 -22.24 10.52 -6.65
CA GLU A 220 -22.12 9.15 -6.14
C GLU A 220 -22.78 8.12 -7.07
N GLY A 221 -23.89 8.47 -7.72
CA GLY A 221 -24.62 7.60 -8.63
C GLY A 221 -23.82 7.28 -9.88
N THR A 222 -23.20 8.29 -10.49
CA THR A 222 -22.29 8.13 -11.62
C THR A 222 -21.10 7.23 -11.27
N LEU A 223 -20.47 7.44 -10.11
CA LEU A 223 -19.37 6.59 -9.64
C LEU A 223 -19.81 5.12 -9.50
N ARG A 224 -20.93 4.88 -8.80
CA ARG A 224 -21.47 3.53 -8.57
C ARG A 224 -21.80 2.82 -9.87
N ARG A 225 -22.44 3.52 -10.80
CA ARG A 225 -22.82 2.98 -12.10
C ARG A 225 -21.58 2.59 -12.91
N ALA A 226 -20.59 3.47 -12.98
CA ALA A 226 -19.34 3.17 -13.67
C ALA A 226 -18.63 1.96 -13.05
N LEU A 227 -18.53 1.89 -11.72
CA LEU A 227 -17.94 0.74 -11.03
C LEU A 227 -18.68 -0.57 -11.36
N PHE A 228 -20.01 -0.57 -11.35
CA PHE A 228 -20.82 -1.75 -11.68
C PHE A 228 -20.63 -2.18 -13.15
N GLU A 229 -20.79 -1.25 -14.10
CA GLU A 229 -20.71 -1.55 -15.53
C GLU A 229 -19.30 -2.02 -15.93
N HIS A 230 -18.25 -1.35 -15.44
CA HIS A 230 -16.86 -1.67 -15.78
C HIS A 230 -16.28 -2.86 -15.01
N THR A 231 -16.97 -3.38 -14.00
CA THR A 231 -16.65 -4.67 -13.36
C THR A 231 -17.49 -5.82 -13.90
N GLY A 232 -18.12 -5.65 -15.07
CA GLY A 232 -18.92 -6.68 -15.73
C GLY A 232 -20.21 -7.02 -14.98
N GLY A 233 -20.79 -6.06 -14.28
CA GLY A 233 -21.97 -6.26 -13.44
C GLY A 233 -21.66 -6.92 -12.09
N SER A 234 -20.40 -6.93 -11.66
CA SER A 234 -20.04 -7.39 -10.32
C SER A 234 -20.59 -6.42 -9.27
N TYR A 235 -20.90 -6.93 -8.08
CA TYR A 235 -21.45 -6.15 -6.95
C TYR A 235 -22.74 -5.36 -7.29
N PRO A 236 -23.86 -6.05 -7.57
CA PRO A 236 -25.13 -5.39 -7.90
C PRO A 236 -25.63 -4.42 -6.82
N GLU A 237 -25.12 -4.52 -5.59
CA GLU A 237 -25.40 -3.60 -4.48
C GLU A 237 -24.89 -2.19 -4.72
N LEU A 238 -23.93 -1.99 -5.63
CA LEU A 238 -23.55 -0.65 -6.06
C LEU A 238 -24.76 0.11 -6.64
N ILE A 239 -25.66 -0.59 -7.33
CA ILE A 239 -26.89 -0.04 -7.92
C ILE A 239 -28.08 -0.17 -6.97
N THR A 240 -28.23 -1.35 -6.36
CA THR A 240 -29.46 -1.73 -5.65
C THR A 240 -29.50 -1.32 -4.17
N ARG A 241 -28.34 -0.98 -3.58
CA ARG A 241 -28.20 -0.60 -2.16
C ARG A 241 -27.52 0.77 -2.02
N PRO A 242 -28.22 1.86 -2.40
CA PRO A 242 -27.69 3.21 -2.24
C PRO A 242 -27.51 3.62 -0.78
N ASP A 243 -28.14 2.90 0.16
CA ASP A 243 -28.00 3.07 1.61
C ASP A 243 -26.61 2.62 2.13
N ILE A 244 -25.97 1.64 1.49
CA ILE A 244 -24.62 1.19 1.88
C ILE A 244 -23.58 2.10 1.23
N LYS A 245 -22.87 2.91 2.03
CA LYS A 245 -21.90 3.90 1.52
C LYS A 245 -20.46 3.40 1.39
N ILE A 246 -20.17 2.19 1.87
CA ILE A 246 -18.81 1.66 1.93
C ILE A 246 -18.59 0.58 0.88
N PHE A 247 -17.45 0.65 0.19
CA PHE A 247 -17.03 -0.34 -0.79
C PHE A 247 -15.59 -0.77 -0.53
N LEU A 248 -15.33 -2.08 -0.48
CA LEU A 248 -14.00 -2.68 -0.39
C LEU A 248 -13.63 -3.23 -1.77
N PRO A 249 -12.98 -2.42 -2.63
CA PRO A 249 -12.56 -2.91 -3.94
C PRO A 249 -11.46 -3.98 -3.80
N PRO A 250 -11.53 -5.11 -4.55
CA PRO A 250 -10.46 -6.13 -4.57
C PRO A 250 -9.26 -5.67 -5.42
N ILE A 251 -8.67 -4.54 -5.08
CA ILE A 251 -7.51 -3.96 -5.78
C ILE A 251 -6.28 -3.94 -4.88
N GLY A 252 -5.10 -3.74 -5.46
CA GLY A 252 -3.87 -3.61 -4.70
C GLY A 252 -3.92 -2.47 -3.68
N GLY A 253 -3.55 -2.76 -2.44
CA GLY A 253 -3.38 -1.79 -1.38
C GLY A 253 -2.06 -1.00 -1.45
N LEU A 254 -1.58 -0.56 -0.28
CA LEU A 254 -0.28 0.10 -0.14
C LEU A 254 0.49 -0.43 1.06
N THR A 255 1.79 -0.15 1.09
CA THR A 255 2.63 -0.37 2.27
C THR A 255 3.43 0.88 2.58
N VAL A 256 3.36 1.35 3.82
CA VAL A 256 4.20 2.43 4.35
C VAL A 256 5.43 1.81 5.00
N TYR A 257 6.60 2.33 4.70
CA TYR A 257 7.85 2.06 5.38
C TYR A 257 8.29 3.35 6.08
N ILE A 258 8.34 3.31 7.41
CA ILE A 258 8.74 4.44 8.25
C ILE A 258 10.14 4.17 8.78
N PHE A 259 11.04 5.10 8.51
CA PHE A 259 12.42 5.12 8.94
C PHE A 259 12.54 6.10 10.10
N GLY A 260 12.98 5.59 11.26
CA GLY A 260 12.96 6.34 12.51
C GLY A 260 11.73 6.05 13.39
N PRO A 261 11.64 6.70 14.56
CA PRO A 261 10.51 6.56 15.47
C PRO A 261 9.20 7.03 14.80
N PRO A 262 8.13 6.20 14.74
CA PRO A 262 6.87 6.56 14.08
C PRO A 262 6.19 7.81 14.65
N GLU A 263 6.43 8.14 15.92
CA GLU A 263 5.90 9.32 16.61
C GLU A 263 6.32 10.63 15.90
N ARG A 264 7.51 10.64 15.28
CA ARG A 264 8.06 11.82 14.61
C ARG A 264 7.37 12.17 13.30
N VAL A 265 6.63 11.23 12.70
CA VAL A 265 5.96 11.44 11.41
C VAL A 265 4.94 12.58 11.47
N SER A 266 4.25 12.73 12.61
CA SER A 266 3.22 13.76 12.82
C SER A 266 3.75 15.01 13.55
N ASP A 267 5.02 15.01 13.98
CA ASP A 267 5.63 16.13 14.68
C ASP A 267 6.20 17.15 13.70
N GLU A 268 5.59 18.34 13.64
CA GLU A 268 5.99 19.44 12.76
C GLU A 268 7.40 19.96 13.02
N LYS A 269 7.95 19.72 14.22
CA LYS A 269 9.32 20.10 14.58
C LYS A 269 10.36 19.17 13.95
N CYS A 270 9.95 17.94 13.64
CA CYS A 270 10.78 16.98 12.93
C CYS A 270 10.70 17.25 11.42
N LYS A 271 11.84 17.13 10.73
CA LYS A 271 11.86 17.16 9.27
C LYS A 271 11.36 15.84 8.69
N LEU A 272 10.65 15.92 7.57
CA LEU A 272 10.10 14.75 6.88
C LEU A 272 10.62 14.64 5.44
N ALA A 273 11.26 13.51 5.13
CA ALA A 273 11.56 13.08 3.78
C ALA A 273 10.54 12.04 3.30
N LEU A 274 9.90 12.30 2.15
CA LEU A 274 8.83 11.47 1.61
C LEU A 274 9.15 10.97 0.20
N ARG A 275 9.05 9.66 0.02
CA ARG A 275 9.00 8.99 -1.27
C ARG A 275 7.65 8.30 -1.46
N ILE A 276 6.93 8.64 -2.53
CA ILE A 276 5.77 7.86 -2.96
C ILE A 276 6.09 7.12 -4.24
N HIS A 277 6.01 5.80 -4.17
CA HIS A 277 6.39 4.87 -5.22
C HIS A 277 5.16 4.11 -5.72
N ASP A 278 4.98 4.06 -7.03
CA ASP A 278 4.00 3.14 -7.64
C ASP A 278 4.78 1.91 -8.10
N GLU A 279 4.22 0.73 -7.82
CA GLU A 279 4.79 -0.58 -8.13
C GLU A 279 5.28 -0.68 -9.58
N CYS A 280 6.47 -1.26 -9.73
CA CYS A 280 7.06 -1.64 -11.00
C CYS A 280 7.86 -2.94 -10.80
N ASN A 281 7.19 -4.08 -10.76
CA ASN A 281 7.74 -5.39 -10.43
C ASN A 281 9.07 -5.69 -11.15
N GLY A 282 9.09 -5.55 -12.48
CA GLY A 282 10.30 -5.81 -13.29
C GLY A 282 11.52 -4.96 -12.90
N SER A 283 11.33 -3.71 -12.47
CA SER A 283 12.44 -2.85 -12.03
C SER A 283 12.72 -3.05 -10.55
N ASP A 284 11.69 -3.01 -9.72
CA ASP A 284 11.79 -3.02 -8.26
C ASP A 284 12.39 -4.32 -7.71
N VAL A 285 12.05 -5.46 -8.33
CA VAL A 285 12.50 -6.80 -7.91
C VAL A 285 13.70 -7.28 -8.72
N PHE A 286 13.69 -7.06 -10.04
CA PHE A 286 14.66 -7.65 -10.96
C PHE A 286 15.62 -6.64 -11.60
N GLN A 287 15.60 -5.38 -11.17
CA GLN A 287 16.52 -4.34 -11.62
C GLN A 287 16.54 -4.14 -13.15
N SER A 288 15.37 -4.27 -13.80
CA SER A 288 15.23 -3.89 -15.21
C SER A 288 15.67 -2.43 -15.44
N ASP A 289 16.49 -2.24 -16.46
CA ASP A 289 17.14 -1.01 -16.91
C ASP A 289 16.26 -0.14 -17.85
N ILE A 290 15.05 -0.62 -18.17
CA ILE A 290 14.12 0.04 -19.10
C ILE A 290 13.44 1.27 -18.48
N CYS A 291 13.39 1.36 -17.14
CA CYS A 291 12.76 2.47 -16.44
C CYS A 291 13.52 2.85 -15.17
N THR A 292 13.24 4.04 -14.65
CA THR A 292 13.90 4.59 -13.45
C THR A 292 13.19 4.27 -12.13
N CYS A 293 12.23 3.33 -12.13
CA CYS A 293 11.45 3.00 -10.93
C CYS A 293 12.36 2.57 -9.77
N ARG A 294 13.20 1.55 -9.97
CA ARG A 294 14.10 1.04 -8.93
C ARG A 294 15.16 2.07 -8.48
N PRO A 295 15.92 2.73 -9.39
CA PRO A 295 16.83 3.80 -9.00
C PRO A 295 16.18 4.88 -8.13
N TYR A 296 14.92 5.21 -8.42
CA TYR A 296 14.22 6.26 -7.67
C TYR A 296 13.62 5.76 -6.35
N LEU A 297 13.27 4.46 -6.27
CA LEU A 297 12.92 3.80 -5.01
C LEU A 297 14.13 3.74 -4.06
N THR A 298 15.30 3.34 -4.54
CA THR A 298 16.52 3.22 -3.72
C THR A 298 17.02 4.58 -3.25
N PHE A 299 17.02 5.58 -4.14
CA PHE A 299 17.27 6.97 -3.77
C PHE A 299 16.29 7.45 -2.68
N GLY A 300 14.99 7.14 -2.86
CA GLY A 300 13.95 7.42 -1.88
C GLY A 300 14.23 6.83 -0.50
N ILE A 301 14.63 5.56 -0.46
CA ILE A 301 14.96 4.83 0.77
C ILE A 301 16.22 5.42 1.43
N GLU A 302 17.29 5.65 0.67
CA GLU A 302 18.54 6.20 1.20
C GLU A 302 18.33 7.56 1.86
N GLU A 303 17.61 8.47 1.19
CA GLU A 303 17.33 9.81 1.72
C GLU A 303 16.35 9.78 2.90
N ALA A 304 15.36 8.87 2.89
CA ALA A 304 14.49 8.65 4.04
C ALA A 304 15.28 8.18 5.27
N ILE A 305 16.27 7.29 5.07
CA ILE A 305 17.17 6.87 6.15
C ILE A 305 18.00 8.05 6.65
N LYS A 306 18.64 8.81 5.75
CA LYS A 306 19.44 9.99 6.14
C LYS A 306 18.63 10.99 6.96
N GLU A 307 17.40 11.28 6.56
CA GLU A 307 16.52 12.19 7.31
C GLU A 307 16.24 11.66 8.72
N ALA A 308 15.96 10.37 8.85
CA ALA A 308 15.75 9.71 10.14
C ALA A 308 17.01 9.76 11.04
N GLN A 309 18.20 9.55 10.46
CA GLN A 309 19.48 9.63 11.17
C GLN A 309 19.79 11.06 11.65
N ASN A 310 19.38 12.06 10.89
CA ASN A 310 19.53 13.48 11.22
C ASN A 310 18.52 13.99 12.27
N GLY A 311 17.73 13.08 12.86
CA GLY A 311 16.76 13.41 13.92
C GLY A 311 15.34 13.68 13.40
N GLY A 312 15.13 13.68 12.09
CA GLY A 312 13.81 13.75 11.46
C GLY A 312 13.13 12.38 11.35
N SER A 313 12.34 12.23 10.29
CA SER A 313 11.64 11.01 9.90
C SER A 313 11.71 10.81 8.38
N GLY A 314 11.84 9.56 7.96
CA GLY A 314 11.76 9.17 6.55
C GLY A 314 10.55 8.28 6.29
N ILE A 315 9.86 8.48 5.16
CA ILE A 315 8.73 7.64 4.77
C ILE A 315 8.85 7.26 3.29
N VAL A 316 8.73 5.97 3.01
CA VAL A 316 8.49 5.45 1.66
C VAL A 316 7.12 4.78 1.62
N ILE A 317 6.24 5.24 0.75
CA ILE A 317 4.91 4.66 0.54
C ILE A 317 4.91 3.93 -0.79
N TYR A 318 4.68 2.63 -0.76
CA TYR A 318 4.66 1.75 -1.92
C TYR A 318 3.21 1.40 -2.27
N PHE A 319 2.70 1.95 -3.37
CA PHE A 319 1.37 1.68 -3.90
C PHE A 319 1.42 0.55 -4.92
N ARG A 320 0.53 -0.44 -4.78
CA ARG A 320 0.44 -1.58 -5.70
C ARG A 320 -0.36 -1.23 -6.97
N LYS A 321 0.22 -0.35 -7.78
CA LYS A 321 -0.36 0.25 -9.00
C LYS A 321 0.54 0.01 -10.22
N GLU A 322 0.81 -1.26 -10.53
CA GLU A 322 1.66 -1.66 -11.65
C GLU A 322 1.22 -1.03 -12.99
N GLY A 323 2.21 -0.66 -13.81
CA GLY A 323 1.97 -0.20 -15.19
C GLY A 323 1.07 1.04 -15.28
N ARG A 324 1.13 1.96 -14.30
CA ARG A 324 0.21 3.11 -14.20
C ARG A 324 -1.26 2.70 -14.06
N ALA A 325 -1.49 1.65 -13.26
CA ALA A 325 -2.79 1.01 -13.10
C ALA A 325 -3.38 0.38 -14.38
N LEU A 326 -2.55 0.14 -15.41
CA LEU A 326 -2.91 -0.66 -16.60
C LEU A 326 -2.53 -2.14 -16.45
N GLY A 327 -1.70 -2.47 -15.47
CA GLY A 327 -1.16 -3.81 -15.27
C GLY A 327 0.05 -4.15 -16.16
N GLU A 328 0.70 -5.26 -15.82
CA GLU A 328 1.99 -5.66 -16.39
C GLU A 328 1.88 -6.08 -17.87
N VAL A 329 0.79 -6.75 -18.26
CA VAL A 329 0.57 -7.19 -19.65
C VAL A 329 0.54 -6.00 -20.61
N VAL A 330 -0.26 -4.97 -20.31
CA VAL A 330 -0.38 -3.78 -21.15
C VAL A 330 0.95 -3.04 -21.21
N LYS A 331 1.66 -2.92 -20.08
CA LYS A 331 3.01 -2.36 -20.03
C LYS A 331 3.97 -3.05 -21.00
N TYR A 332 3.97 -4.38 -21.04
CA TYR A 332 4.83 -5.13 -21.96
C TYR A 332 4.40 -4.98 -23.42
N LEU A 333 3.11 -4.90 -23.71
CA LEU A 333 2.61 -4.57 -25.05
C LEU A 333 3.09 -3.18 -25.51
N VAL A 334 3.09 -2.19 -24.63
CA VAL A 334 3.64 -0.85 -24.90
C VAL A 334 5.15 -0.93 -25.18
N TYR A 335 5.92 -1.67 -24.38
CA TYR A 335 7.35 -1.88 -24.63
C TYR A 335 7.61 -2.56 -25.97
N ASN A 336 6.84 -3.59 -26.33
CA ASN A 336 6.96 -4.25 -27.63
C ASN A 336 6.65 -3.29 -28.79
N SER A 337 5.61 -2.45 -28.64
CA SER A 337 5.26 -1.41 -29.63
C SER A 337 6.36 -0.37 -29.80
N ARG A 338 7.01 0.05 -28.69
CA ARG A 338 8.17 0.95 -28.70
C ARG A 338 9.34 0.34 -29.49
N LYS A 339 9.74 -0.89 -29.16
CA LYS A 339 10.85 -1.59 -29.84
C LYS A 339 10.60 -1.76 -31.34
N ARG A 340 9.39 -2.13 -31.74
CA ARG A 340 9.02 -2.32 -33.16
C ARG A 340 8.92 -1.02 -33.95
N GLY A 341 8.49 0.06 -33.29
CA GLY A 341 8.12 1.31 -33.95
C GLY A 341 9.15 2.44 -33.82
N GLY A 342 10.35 2.13 -33.36
CA GLY A 342 11.38 3.08 -32.95
C GLY A 342 11.13 3.59 -31.52
N ASP A 343 12.08 3.32 -30.63
CA ASP A 343 12.02 3.70 -29.22
C ASP A 343 12.63 5.09 -29.02
N THR A 344 11.87 6.14 -29.32
CA THR A 344 12.27 7.54 -29.13
C THR A 344 11.40 8.23 -28.07
N ALA A 345 11.97 9.22 -27.38
CA ALA A 345 11.30 9.87 -26.26
C ALA A 345 10.03 10.65 -26.69
N ASP A 346 10.04 11.26 -27.88
CA ASP A 346 8.91 12.00 -28.45
C ASP A 346 7.66 11.11 -28.64
N LYS A 347 7.86 9.81 -28.90
CA LYS A 347 6.77 8.84 -29.14
C LYS A 347 6.28 8.15 -27.88
N TYR A 348 6.93 8.34 -26.73
CA TYR A 348 6.68 7.55 -25.52
C TYR A 348 5.21 7.54 -25.09
N PHE A 349 4.58 8.71 -24.97
CA PHE A 349 3.17 8.80 -24.55
C PHE A 349 2.21 8.39 -25.66
N VAL A 350 2.53 8.72 -26.92
CA VAL A 350 1.73 8.33 -28.10
C VAL A 350 1.66 6.81 -28.21
N ARG A 351 2.76 6.10 -27.95
CA ARG A 351 2.78 4.62 -27.95
C ARG A 351 1.90 4.04 -26.85
N THR A 352 1.89 4.67 -25.69
CA THR A 352 1.02 4.26 -24.58
C THR A 352 -0.45 4.46 -24.97
N GLU A 353 -0.79 5.64 -25.51
CA GLU A 353 -2.14 5.97 -25.97
C GLU A 353 -2.62 5.06 -27.11
N ASN A 354 -1.75 4.74 -28.08
CA ASN A 354 -2.09 3.84 -29.18
C ASN A 354 -2.42 2.40 -28.73
N VAL A 355 -1.85 1.95 -27.60
CA VAL A 355 -2.03 0.58 -27.09
C VAL A 355 -3.12 0.53 -26.00
N ALA A 356 -3.08 1.47 -25.07
CA ALA A 356 -3.96 1.50 -23.89
C ALA A 356 -5.18 2.42 -24.04
N GLY A 357 -5.24 3.24 -25.10
CA GLY A 357 -6.28 4.26 -25.30
C GLY A 357 -6.15 5.50 -24.41
N VAL A 358 -5.21 5.49 -23.44
CA VAL A 358 -4.97 6.56 -22.47
C VAL A 358 -3.49 6.63 -22.08
N LYS A 359 -3.03 7.78 -21.59
CA LYS A 359 -1.61 8.00 -21.19
C LYS A 359 -1.31 7.58 -19.75
N ASP A 360 -2.29 7.65 -18.86
CA ASP A 360 -2.19 7.33 -17.44
C ASP A 360 -3.58 7.03 -16.87
N MET A 361 -3.74 5.93 -16.13
CA MET A 361 -4.98 5.61 -15.40
C MET A 361 -4.81 5.75 -13.89
N ARG A 362 -3.66 6.24 -13.41
CA ARG A 362 -3.45 6.43 -11.98
C ARG A 362 -4.26 7.60 -11.49
N PHE A 363 -5.14 7.31 -10.55
CA PHE A 363 -5.77 8.31 -9.73
C PHE A 363 -4.89 8.55 -8.50
N GLN A 364 -4.10 9.63 -8.55
CA GLN A 364 -3.29 10.06 -7.41
C GLN A 364 -4.10 10.86 -6.39
N THR A 365 -5.32 11.28 -6.72
CA THR A 365 -6.18 12.08 -5.84
C THR A 365 -6.60 11.37 -4.55
N LEU A 366 -6.54 10.04 -4.48
CA LEU A 366 -6.78 9.24 -3.27
C LEU A 366 -5.50 8.93 -2.46
N MET A 367 -4.34 9.20 -3.04
CA MET A 367 -3.02 8.94 -2.44
C MET A 367 -2.76 9.68 -1.11
N PRO A 368 -3.24 10.93 -0.90
CA PRO A 368 -2.95 11.68 0.33
C PRO A 368 -3.60 11.13 1.59
N ASP A 369 -4.61 10.27 1.48
CA ASP A 369 -5.38 9.76 2.62
C ASP A 369 -4.49 9.09 3.68
N ILE A 370 -3.47 8.33 3.27
CA ILE A 370 -2.50 7.71 4.19
C ILE A 370 -1.59 8.75 4.87
N LEU A 371 -1.29 9.86 4.22
CA LEU A 371 -0.52 10.95 4.82
C LEU A 371 -1.34 11.65 5.90
N HIS A 372 -2.63 11.87 5.64
CA HIS A 372 -3.58 12.36 6.65
C HIS A 372 -3.76 11.39 7.81
N TRP A 373 -3.83 10.08 7.52
CA TRP A 373 -3.91 9.05 8.55
C TRP A 373 -2.69 9.07 9.46
N LEU A 374 -1.49 9.22 8.89
CA LEU A 374 -0.22 9.36 9.61
C LEU A 374 -0.08 10.70 10.36
N GLY A 375 -0.97 11.67 10.14
CA GLY A 375 -0.91 12.99 10.77
C GLY A 375 0.13 13.93 10.15
N VAL A 376 0.54 13.67 8.89
CA VAL A 376 1.51 14.52 8.19
C VAL A 376 0.89 15.88 7.91
N LYS A 377 1.56 16.94 8.38
CA LYS A 377 1.12 18.34 8.21
C LYS A 377 1.98 19.15 7.25
N LYS A 378 3.22 18.73 7.02
CA LYS A 378 4.12 19.29 6.00
C LYS A 378 5.10 18.22 5.54
N ILE A 379 5.60 18.38 4.33
CA ILE A 379 6.68 17.54 3.79
C ILE A 379 7.86 18.47 3.50
N ASP A 380 8.95 18.30 4.23
CA ASP A 380 10.15 19.11 4.03
C ASP A 380 10.81 18.77 2.69
N ARG A 381 10.92 17.46 2.39
CA ARG A 381 11.60 16.96 1.19
C ARG A 381 10.76 15.89 0.50
N MET A 382 10.24 16.17 -0.68
CA MET A 382 9.52 15.18 -1.50
C MET A 382 10.40 14.68 -2.65
N LEU A 383 10.67 13.38 -2.66
CA LEU A 383 11.53 12.71 -3.63
C LEU A 383 10.69 12.27 -4.83
N SER A 384 10.26 13.25 -5.63
CA SER A 384 9.39 13.03 -6.80
C SER A 384 9.48 14.16 -7.81
N MET A 385 9.57 13.78 -9.09
CA MET A 385 9.41 14.69 -10.24
C MET A 385 7.95 14.79 -10.72
N SER A 386 7.05 13.94 -10.21
CA SER A 386 5.66 13.87 -10.68
C SER A 386 4.81 15.01 -10.14
N ASN A 387 4.28 15.84 -11.04
CA ASN A 387 3.32 16.89 -10.68
C ASN A 387 2.02 16.29 -10.17
N MET A 388 1.48 15.25 -10.82
CA MET A 388 0.26 14.57 -10.34
C MET A 388 0.33 14.13 -8.87
N LYS A 389 1.50 13.66 -8.39
CA LYS A 389 1.69 13.30 -6.98
C LYS A 389 1.81 14.53 -6.09
N HIS A 390 2.56 15.54 -6.54
CA HIS A 390 2.73 16.79 -5.82
C HIS A 390 1.38 17.51 -5.64
N ASP A 391 0.67 17.74 -6.74
CA ASP A 391 -0.57 18.51 -6.78
C ASP A 391 -1.65 17.83 -5.94
N ALA A 392 -1.81 16.50 -6.06
CA ALA A 392 -2.75 15.75 -5.22
C ALA A 392 -2.49 15.95 -3.71
N ILE A 393 -1.23 16.04 -3.27
CA ILE A 393 -0.88 16.25 -1.85
C ILE A 393 -1.16 17.69 -1.42
N VAL A 394 -0.72 18.66 -2.22
CA VAL A 394 -0.87 20.10 -1.91
C VAL A 394 -2.34 20.51 -1.93
N GLU A 395 -3.12 20.03 -2.88
CA GLU A 395 -4.57 20.26 -2.98
C GLU A 395 -5.33 19.70 -1.77
N GLN A 396 -4.80 18.66 -1.10
CA GLN A 396 -5.35 18.14 0.15
C GLN A 396 -4.85 18.89 1.40
N GLY A 397 -4.06 19.95 1.21
CA GLY A 397 -3.63 20.87 2.27
C GLY A 397 -2.35 20.47 2.97
N ILE A 398 -1.54 19.58 2.39
CA ILE A 398 -0.21 19.23 2.91
C ILE A 398 0.85 19.97 2.07
N PRO A 399 1.45 21.06 2.56
CA PRO A 399 2.51 21.76 1.83
C PRO A 399 3.76 20.89 1.66
N ILE A 400 4.38 21.03 0.48
CA ILE A 400 5.69 20.44 0.15
C ILE A 400 6.69 21.58 0.02
N LEU A 401 7.72 21.59 0.86
CA LEU A 401 8.70 22.69 0.90
C LEU A 401 9.78 22.56 -0.17
N GLU A 402 10.27 21.34 -0.40
CA GLU A 402 11.30 21.05 -1.40
C GLU A 402 10.92 19.82 -2.22
N ARG A 403 11.08 19.90 -3.53
CA ARG A 403 10.98 18.76 -4.46
C ARG A 403 12.37 18.36 -4.92
N ILE A 404 12.66 17.07 -4.85
CA ILE A 404 13.99 16.53 -5.10
C ILE A 404 13.94 15.55 -6.28
N PRO A 405 14.53 15.91 -7.44
CA PRO A 405 14.60 15.02 -8.58
C PRO A 405 15.56 13.85 -8.32
N ILE A 406 15.50 12.83 -9.17
CA ILE A 406 16.50 11.75 -9.13
C ILE A 406 17.87 12.33 -9.53
N PRO A 407 18.98 11.94 -8.87
CA PRO A 407 20.31 12.34 -9.34
C PRO A 407 20.62 11.78 -10.73
N ASP A 408 21.22 12.60 -11.60
CA ASP A 408 21.47 12.22 -13.01
C ASP A 408 22.31 10.95 -13.18
N HIS A 409 23.27 10.73 -12.28
CA HIS A 409 24.14 9.55 -12.30
C HIS A 409 23.43 8.24 -11.93
N MET A 410 22.20 8.31 -11.39
CA MET A 410 21.38 7.14 -11.08
C MET A 410 20.41 6.78 -12.21
N ILE A 411 20.36 7.57 -13.29
CA ILE A 411 19.45 7.32 -14.42
C ILE A 411 20.14 6.36 -15.40
N PRO A 412 19.64 5.12 -15.60
CA PRO A 412 20.16 4.23 -16.61
C PRO A 412 20.01 4.81 -18.02
N THR A 413 20.95 4.51 -18.92
CA THR A 413 20.97 5.05 -20.29
C THR A 413 19.66 4.80 -21.03
N ASP A 414 19.17 3.55 -21.04
CA ASP A 414 17.91 3.17 -21.68
C ASP A 414 16.68 3.89 -21.11
N SER A 415 16.73 4.22 -19.82
CA SER A 415 15.64 4.90 -19.13
C SER A 415 15.55 6.39 -19.47
N ARG A 416 16.55 6.96 -20.18
CA ARG A 416 16.49 8.35 -20.66
C ARG A 416 15.31 8.59 -21.59
N VAL A 417 14.92 7.60 -22.40
CA VAL A 417 13.71 7.69 -23.24
C VAL A 417 12.47 8.02 -22.39
N GLU A 418 12.35 7.38 -21.22
CA GLU A 418 11.22 7.63 -20.31
C GLU A 418 11.36 8.97 -19.57
N ILE A 419 12.53 9.25 -19.01
CA ILE A 419 12.71 10.46 -18.18
C ILE A 419 12.65 11.73 -19.02
N ASP A 420 13.32 11.77 -20.16
CA ASP A 420 13.36 12.97 -21.00
C ASP A 420 11.95 13.29 -21.53
N ALA A 421 11.19 12.26 -21.93
CA ALA A 421 9.78 12.39 -22.32
C ALA A 421 8.92 12.93 -21.18
N LYS A 422 9.14 12.47 -19.94
CA LYS A 422 8.41 12.95 -18.75
C LYS A 422 8.74 14.40 -18.44
N ILE A 423 10.03 14.78 -18.47
CA ILE A 423 10.46 16.17 -18.23
C ILE A 423 9.82 17.10 -19.26
N HIS A 424 9.85 16.71 -20.54
CA HIS A 424 9.18 17.47 -21.60
C HIS A 424 7.67 17.58 -21.39
N ALA A 425 7.01 16.52 -20.92
CA ALA A 425 5.60 16.52 -20.55
C ALA A 425 5.30 17.29 -19.23
N GLY A 426 6.27 18.02 -18.69
CA GLY A 426 6.10 18.95 -17.57
C GLY A 426 6.54 18.39 -16.21
N TYR A 427 7.13 17.19 -16.12
CA TYR A 427 7.67 16.70 -14.84
C TYR A 427 8.75 17.65 -14.32
N PHE A 428 8.75 17.88 -13.01
CA PHE A 428 9.67 18.79 -12.34
C PHE A 428 11.13 18.34 -12.49
N THR A 429 12.00 19.29 -12.82
CA THR A 429 13.46 19.10 -12.88
C THR A 429 14.15 20.39 -12.47
N ASN A 430 15.33 20.28 -11.87
CA ASN A 430 16.25 21.42 -11.67
C ASN A 430 17.24 21.58 -12.83
N GLY A 431 17.20 20.67 -13.80
CA GLY A 431 18.10 20.60 -14.94
C GLY A 431 17.49 21.12 -16.25
N LYS A 432 18.05 20.66 -17.37
CA LYS A 432 17.59 21.04 -18.72
C LYS A 432 16.14 20.57 -18.95
N VAL A 433 15.33 21.47 -19.50
CA VAL A 433 14.04 21.12 -20.13
C VAL A 433 14.32 20.77 -21.59
N TYR A 434 13.95 19.56 -22.00
CA TYR A 434 14.25 19.02 -23.33
C TYR A 434 13.28 19.56 -24.39
N THR A 435 13.81 19.96 -25.55
CA THR A 435 13.01 20.36 -26.72
C THR A 435 12.52 19.13 -27.49
N GLU A 436 11.58 19.31 -28.43
CA GLU A 436 11.09 18.21 -29.27
C GLU A 436 12.23 17.58 -30.11
N GLU A 437 13.16 18.40 -30.60
CA GLU A 437 14.36 17.98 -31.32
C GLU A 437 15.32 17.19 -30.43
N ASP A 438 15.48 17.58 -29.16
CA ASP A 438 16.27 16.79 -28.21
C ASP A 438 15.66 15.39 -28.02
N LEU A 439 14.32 15.29 -27.90
CA LEU A 439 13.63 14.02 -27.69
C LEU A 439 13.77 13.02 -28.85
N LYS A 440 13.86 13.52 -30.08
CA LYS A 440 14.08 12.69 -31.29
C LYS A 440 15.48 12.06 -31.30
N GLN A 441 16.43 12.65 -30.59
CA GLN A 441 17.80 12.14 -30.46
C GLN A 441 17.95 11.11 -29.33
N THR A 442 17.10 11.16 -28.30
CA THR A 442 17.08 10.15 -27.23
C THR A 442 16.44 8.85 -27.74
N GLN A 443 17.28 7.83 -27.96
CA GLN A 443 16.88 6.52 -28.46
C GLN A 443 17.12 5.42 -27.43
N GLY A 444 16.16 4.52 -27.29
CA GLY A 444 16.27 3.28 -26.52
C GLY A 444 16.58 2.08 -27.41
N ARG A 445 16.48 0.88 -26.84
CA ARG A 445 16.77 -0.37 -27.57
C ARG A 445 15.79 -0.59 -28.74
N GLY A 446 16.37 -0.95 -29.88
CA GLY A 446 15.63 -1.35 -31.08
C GLY A 446 15.07 -2.78 -31.01
N TRP A 447 14.37 -3.18 -32.07
CA TRP A 447 13.94 -4.57 -32.27
C TRP A 447 15.13 -5.41 -32.76
N GLN A 448 15.77 -6.12 -31.83
CA GLN A 448 16.89 -7.02 -32.11
C GLN A 448 16.45 -8.45 -31.76
N SER A 449 16.91 -9.46 -32.51
CA SER A 449 16.76 -10.84 -32.07
C SER A 449 17.66 -11.09 -30.86
N TRP A 450 17.39 -12.17 -30.12
CA TRP A 450 18.23 -12.55 -28.96
C TRP A 450 19.71 -12.67 -29.34
N GLU A 451 19.99 -13.11 -30.56
CA GLU A 451 21.33 -13.36 -31.11
C GLU A 451 22.02 -12.07 -31.60
N ASP A 452 21.26 -10.99 -31.82
CA ASP A 452 21.77 -9.71 -32.33
C ASP A 452 22.21 -8.75 -31.21
N VAL A 453 21.99 -9.11 -29.94
CA VAL A 453 22.38 -8.30 -28.80
C VAL A 453 23.84 -8.63 -28.45
N SER A 454 24.79 -7.84 -28.93
CA SER A 454 26.17 -7.92 -28.45
C SER A 454 26.20 -7.51 -26.96
N HIS A 455 26.51 -8.47 -26.09
CA HIS A 455 26.65 -8.29 -24.65
C HIS A 455 27.74 -7.30 -24.26
#